data_AF-A0A7V5Q0Q9-F1
#
_entry.id   AF-A0A7V5Q0Q9-F1
#
_cell.length_a   1.000
_cell.length_b   1.000
_cell.length_c   1.000
_cell.angle_alpha   90.00
_cell.angle_beta   90.00
_cell.angle_gamma   90.00
#
_symmetry.space_group_name_H-M   'P 1'
#
loop_
_entity.id
_entity.type
_entity.pdbx_description
1 polymer ?
#
loop_
_entity_poly.entity_id
_entity_poly.type
_entity_poly.pdbx_seq_one_letter_code
_entity_poly.pdbx_strand_id
1 'polypeptide(L)'
;MTARIAISKTRTRSVSLSLVPGPAGHYEHTFESLPPGQHEVRVSAVVDGKRIDAEVVTVEVGRPNLEFDRLDVDEKTLTAIASASGGRYSHITTADRLIESLRDKQHARRVQLEMPLYQPSLFWLLFVAVLTTEWILRRRYRLR
;
A
#
# COMPACT_ATOMS: atom_id res chain seq x y z
N MET A 1 -43.13 25.07 -25.07
CA MET A 1 -43.02 23.96 -24.10
C MET A 1 -41.98 24.36 -23.06
N THR A 2 -42.40 24.61 -21.83
CA THR A 2 -41.51 25.13 -20.79
C THR A 2 -41.11 23.97 -19.89
N ALA A 3 -39.92 23.44 -20.11
CA ALA A 3 -39.34 22.47 -19.21
C ALA A 3 -38.76 23.17 -17.99
N ARG A 4 -38.90 22.55 -16.81
CA ARG A 4 -38.35 23.06 -15.55
C ARG A 4 -37.49 21.98 -14.92
N ILE A 5 -36.23 22.31 -14.72
CA ILE A 5 -35.28 21.47 -14.01
C ILE A 5 -35.18 21.93 -12.55
N ALA A 6 -35.03 21.02 -11.61
CA ALA A 6 -34.76 21.33 -10.21
C ALA A 6 -33.46 20.64 -9.88
N ILE A 7 -32.44 21.39 -9.49
CA ILE A 7 -31.06 20.91 -9.30
C ILE A 7 -30.74 21.05 -7.83
N SER A 8 -30.59 19.94 -7.11
CA SER A 8 -30.21 19.85 -5.69
C SER A 8 -31.31 20.11 -4.63
N LYS A 9 -31.20 19.35 -3.53
CA LYS A 9 -32.01 19.36 -2.30
C LYS A 9 -32.21 20.74 -1.67
N THR A 10 -31.39 21.74 -1.99
CA THR A 10 -31.46 23.08 -1.37
C THR A 10 -31.72 24.24 -2.32
N ARG A 11 -31.61 24.09 -3.65
CA ARG A 11 -31.78 25.23 -4.59
C ARG A 11 -32.38 24.83 -5.95
N THR A 12 -33.70 24.92 -6.08
CA THR A 12 -34.36 24.67 -7.37
C THR A 12 -34.00 25.74 -8.42
N ARG A 13 -33.31 25.34 -9.50
CA ARG A 13 -33.02 26.20 -10.68
C ARG A 13 -33.78 25.70 -11.91
N SER A 14 -34.93 26.32 -12.19
CA SER A 14 -35.69 26.07 -13.43
C SER A 14 -34.97 26.62 -14.64
N VAL A 15 -34.76 25.78 -15.65
CA VAL A 15 -34.23 26.21 -16.94
C VAL A 15 -35.07 25.64 -18.07
N SER A 16 -35.33 26.48 -19.08
CA SER A 16 -36.04 26.10 -20.30
C SER A 16 -35.13 25.24 -21.17
N LEU A 17 -35.63 24.09 -21.61
CA LEU A 17 -34.93 23.25 -22.58
C LEU A 17 -35.08 23.82 -24.00
N SER A 18 -34.05 23.65 -24.82
CA SER A 18 -34.08 23.99 -26.24
C SER A 18 -34.49 22.76 -27.08
N LEU A 19 -35.28 22.99 -28.13
CA LEU A 19 -35.66 21.92 -29.05
C LEU A 19 -34.45 21.55 -29.92
N VAL A 20 -34.14 20.26 -29.97
CA VAL A 20 -33.15 19.71 -30.90
C VAL A 20 -33.87 19.38 -32.22
N PRO A 21 -33.43 19.96 -33.35
CA PRO A 21 -34.04 19.68 -34.65
C PRO A 21 -33.97 18.19 -34.99
N GLY A 22 -35.13 17.55 -35.20
CA GLY A 22 -35.19 16.14 -35.60
C GLY A 22 -36.62 15.59 -35.61
N PRO A 23 -36.82 14.36 -36.14
CA PRO A 23 -38.15 13.78 -36.34
C PRO A 23 -38.93 13.47 -35.05
N ALA A 24 -38.27 13.50 -33.90
CA ALA A 24 -38.74 12.85 -32.67
C ALA A 24 -38.85 13.77 -31.44
N GLY A 25 -38.82 15.10 -31.62
CA GLY A 25 -39.09 16.04 -30.52
C GLY A 25 -38.12 15.94 -29.34
N HIS A 26 -36.81 15.93 -29.63
CA HIS A 26 -35.77 15.88 -28.61
C HIS A 26 -35.55 17.27 -28.00
N TYR A 27 -35.21 17.29 -26.71
CA TYR A 27 -34.94 18.52 -25.96
C TYR A 27 -33.59 18.39 -25.27
N GLU A 28 -32.77 19.44 -25.34
CA GLU A 28 -31.44 19.47 -24.75
C GLU A 28 -31.22 20.74 -23.95
N HIS A 29 -30.41 20.63 -22.90
CA HIS A 29 -29.88 21.75 -22.16
C HIS A 29 -28.53 21.38 -21.55
N THR A 30 -27.54 22.26 -21.72
CA THR A 30 -26.19 22.08 -21.17
C THR A 30 -26.03 22.90 -19.90
N PHE A 31 -25.52 22.27 -18.84
CA PHE A 31 -25.16 22.96 -17.61
C PHE A 31 -23.65 23.21 -17.57
N GLU A 32 -23.23 24.47 -17.63
CA GLU A 32 -21.80 24.81 -17.66
C GLU A 32 -21.08 24.60 -16.32
N SER A 33 -21.80 24.75 -15.20
CA SER A 33 -21.18 24.62 -13.88
C SER A 33 -22.19 24.14 -12.85
N LEU A 34 -22.00 22.90 -12.40
CA LEU A 34 -22.71 22.30 -11.28
C LEU A 34 -21.74 22.17 -10.11
N PRO A 35 -22.12 22.58 -8.88
CA PRO A 35 -21.31 22.32 -7.70
C PRO A 35 -21.08 20.82 -7.52
N PRO A 36 -19.95 20.38 -6.95
CA PRO A 36 -19.76 18.98 -6.60
C PRO A 36 -20.86 18.48 -5.65
N GLY A 37 -21.32 17.26 -5.85
CA GLY A 37 -22.33 16.59 -5.05
C GLY A 37 -23.39 15.87 -5.89
N GLN A 38 -24.36 15.28 -5.18
CA GLN A 38 -25.49 14.59 -5.77
C GLN A 38 -26.57 15.60 -6.19
N HIS A 39 -27.01 15.50 -7.44
CA HIS A 39 -28.08 16.31 -8.00
C HIS A 39 -29.20 15.41 -8.52
N GLU A 40 -30.43 15.82 -8.28
CA GLU A 40 -31.59 15.25 -8.96
C GLU A 40 -31.89 16.11 -10.19
N VAL A 41 -32.30 15.49 -11.29
CA VAL A 41 -32.77 16.15 -12.50
C VAL A 41 -34.22 15.73 -12.69
N ARG A 42 -35.13 16.68 -12.56
CA ARG A 42 -36.55 16.49 -12.84
C ARG A 42 -36.89 17.23 -14.12
N VAL A 43 -37.56 16.57 -15.06
CA VAL A 43 -38.05 17.21 -16.28
C VAL A 43 -39.57 17.14 -16.27
N SER A 44 -40.23 18.25 -16.62
CA SER A 44 -41.68 18.29 -16.77
C SER A 44 -42.07 19.10 -17.98
N ALA A 45 -43.19 18.73 -18.60
CA ALA A 45 -43.74 19.36 -19.77
C ALA A 45 -45.24 19.59 -19.60
N VAL A 46 -45.79 20.52 -20.37
CA VAL A 46 -47.24 20.72 -20.49
C VAL A 46 -47.60 20.54 -21.96
N VAL A 47 -48.45 19.56 -22.24
CA VAL A 47 -48.98 19.22 -23.57
C VAL A 47 -50.49 19.25 -23.48
N ASP A 48 -51.14 20.07 -24.32
CA ASP A 48 -52.61 20.23 -24.34
C ASP A 48 -53.23 20.52 -22.96
N GLY A 49 -52.54 21.33 -22.15
CA GLY A 49 -52.97 21.69 -20.80
C GLY A 49 -52.73 20.61 -19.72
N LYS A 50 -52.25 19.42 -20.11
CA LYS A 50 -51.89 18.34 -19.19
C LYS A 50 -50.40 18.37 -18.86
N ARG A 51 -50.08 18.31 -17.57
CA ARG A 51 -48.69 18.17 -17.10
C ARG A 51 -48.22 16.73 -17.24
N ILE A 52 -47.03 16.55 -17.82
CA ILE A 52 -46.32 15.28 -17.94
C ILE A 52 -44.99 15.46 -17.21
N ASP A 53 -44.71 14.61 -16.23
CA ASP A 53 -43.43 14.59 -15.53
C ASP A 53 -42.62 13.37 -16.00
N ALA A 54 -41.32 13.54 -16.19
CA ALA A 54 -40.40 12.47 -16.54
C ALA A 54 -39.83 11.78 -15.29
N GLU A 55 -39.16 10.66 -15.49
CA GLU A 55 -38.40 9.98 -14.44
C GLU A 55 -37.32 10.90 -13.87
N VAL A 56 -37.16 10.84 -12.54
CA VAL A 56 -36.11 11.61 -11.85
C VAL A 56 -34.79 10.90 -12.04
N VAL A 57 -33.83 11.58 -12.64
CA VAL A 57 -32.47 11.05 -12.84
C VAL A 57 -31.55 11.64 -11.78
N THR A 58 -30.81 10.78 -11.09
CA THR A 58 -29.79 11.22 -10.12
C THR A 58 -28.42 11.25 -10.81
N VAL A 59 -27.74 12.39 -10.70
CA VAL A 59 -26.41 12.62 -11.28
C VAL A 59 -25.46 13.02 -10.17
N GLU A 60 -24.32 12.36 -10.07
CA GLU A 60 -23.24 12.74 -9.17
C GLU A 60 -22.20 13.57 -9.92
N VAL A 61 -22.05 14.83 -9.52
CA VAL A 61 -21.04 15.73 -10.09
C VAL A 61 -19.86 15.73 -9.14
N GLY A 62 -18.71 15.27 -9.60
CA GLY A 62 -17.52 15.16 -8.77
C GLY A 62 -16.26 15.19 -9.61
N ARG A 63 -15.11 15.24 -8.95
CA ARG A 63 -13.86 14.92 -9.64
C ARG A 63 -13.89 13.42 -9.95
N PRO A 64 -13.61 12.98 -11.19
CA PRO A 64 -13.35 11.57 -11.40
C PRO A 64 -12.23 11.17 -10.43
N ASN A 65 -12.49 10.21 -9.55
CA ASN A 65 -11.48 9.73 -8.63
C ASN A 65 -10.39 9.05 -9.46
N LEU A 66 -9.33 9.80 -9.77
CA LEU A 66 -8.15 9.29 -10.49
C LEU A 66 -7.51 8.10 -9.76
N GLU A 67 -7.77 7.96 -8.45
CA GLU A 67 -7.36 6.81 -7.64
C GLU A 67 -8.00 5.48 -8.09
N PHE A 68 -9.13 5.50 -8.80
CA PHE A 68 -9.77 4.32 -9.38
C PHE A 68 -9.43 4.10 -10.86
N ASP A 69 -8.63 4.97 -11.48
CA ASP A 69 -8.26 4.87 -12.90
C ASP A 69 -7.07 3.92 -13.13
N ARG A 70 -6.29 3.65 -12.07
CA ARG A 70 -5.20 2.67 -12.05
C ARG A 70 -5.26 1.81 -10.79
N LEU A 71 -6.02 0.73 -10.84
CA LEU A 71 -6.00 -0.31 -9.80
C LEU A 71 -4.80 -1.26 -9.91
N ASP A 72 -4.03 -1.18 -10.99
CA ASP A 72 -2.88 -2.05 -11.20
C ASP A 72 -1.69 -1.65 -10.31
N VAL A 73 -1.06 -2.65 -9.69
CA VAL A 73 0.17 -2.47 -8.93
C VAL A 73 1.29 -2.03 -9.87
N ASP A 74 1.91 -0.88 -9.56
CA ASP A 74 3.10 -0.40 -10.28
C ASP A 74 4.37 -1.11 -9.78
N GLU A 75 4.60 -2.31 -10.30
CA GLU A 75 5.77 -3.14 -9.97
C GLU A 75 7.10 -2.43 -10.27
N LYS A 76 7.14 -1.56 -11.28
CA LYS A 76 8.38 -0.85 -11.66
C LYS A 76 8.77 0.15 -10.59
N THR A 77 7.81 0.95 -10.14
CA THR A 77 8.03 1.93 -9.07
C THR A 77 8.40 1.23 -7.76
N LEU A 78 7.69 0.15 -7.41
CA LEU A 78 8.00 -0.63 -6.19
C LEU A 78 9.39 -1.28 -6.25
N THR A 79 9.81 -1.78 -7.42
CA THR A 79 11.15 -2.35 -7.61
C THR A 79 12.24 -1.29 -7.51
N ALA A 80 12.01 -0.10 -8.05
CA ALA A 80 12.95 1.03 -7.94
C ALA A 80 13.15 1.47 -6.49
N ILE A 81 12.06 1.61 -5.72
CA ILE A 81 12.10 1.94 -4.29
C ILE A 81 12.83 0.85 -3.49
N ALA A 82 12.52 -0.41 -3.76
CA ALA A 82 13.18 -1.53 -3.08
C ALA A 82 14.70 -1.52 -3.36
N SER A 83 15.09 -1.29 -4.61
CA SER A 83 16.51 -1.22 -4.99
C SER A 83 17.23 -0.04 -4.32
N ALA A 84 16.60 1.14 -4.26
CA ALA A 84 17.17 2.33 -3.63
C ALA A 84 17.34 2.18 -2.10
N SER A 85 16.49 1.40 -1.45
CA SER A 85 16.55 1.13 0.00
C SER A 85 17.42 -0.08 0.36
N GLY A 86 18.02 -0.76 -0.63
CA GLY A 86 18.81 -1.99 -0.41
C GLY A 86 17.94 -3.23 -0.14
N GLY A 87 16.63 -3.13 -0.37
CA GLY A 87 15.68 -4.23 -0.33
C GLY A 87 15.48 -4.90 -1.68
N ARG A 88 14.52 -5.84 -1.73
CA ARG A 88 14.10 -6.51 -2.97
C ARG A 88 12.59 -6.58 -3.01
N TYR A 89 12.00 -6.16 -4.13
CA TYR A 89 10.57 -6.32 -4.37
C TYR A 89 10.23 -7.81 -4.52
N SER A 90 9.13 -8.24 -3.90
CA SER A 90 8.59 -9.60 -4.03
C SER A 90 7.10 -9.49 -4.31
N HIS A 91 6.65 -10.07 -5.42
CA HIS A 91 5.24 -10.09 -5.77
C HIS A 91 4.45 -10.95 -4.76
N ILE A 92 3.16 -10.66 -4.57
CA ILE A 92 2.32 -11.31 -3.55
C ILE A 92 2.22 -12.83 -3.74
N THR A 93 2.26 -13.32 -4.98
CA THR A 93 2.30 -14.76 -5.30
C THR A 93 3.58 -15.46 -4.84
N THR A 94 4.63 -14.70 -4.54
CA THR A 94 5.91 -15.19 -4.01
C THR A 94 6.10 -14.86 -2.53
N ALA A 95 5.06 -14.39 -1.83
CA ALA A 95 5.14 -14.04 -0.41
C ALA A 95 5.64 -15.20 0.47
N ASP A 96 5.27 -16.45 0.16
CA ASP A 96 5.72 -17.62 0.91
C ASP A 96 7.25 -17.79 0.85
N ARG A 97 7.85 -17.53 -0.32
CA ARG A 97 9.32 -17.57 -0.50
C ARG A 97 10.02 -16.45 0.25
N LEU A 98 9.35 -15.31 0.44
CA LEU A 98 9.90 -14.21 1.25
C LEU A 98 10.03 -14.64 2.72
N ILE A 99 9.00 -15.31 3.27
CA ILE A 99 9.01 -15.83 4.64
C ILE A 99 10.13 -16.86 4.82
N GLU A 100 10.31 -17.78 3.86
CA GLU A 100 11.43 -18.73 3.83
C GLU A 100 12.78 -18.00 3.90
N SER A 101 12.97 -16.99 3.05
CA SER A 101 14.23 -16.25 2.96
C SER A 101 14.55 -15.42 4.21
N LEU A 102 13.54 -14.96 4.95
CA LEU A 102 13.70 -14.25 6.21
C LEU A 102 14.08 -15.22 7.34
N ARG A 103 13.46 -16.40 7.37
CA ARG A 103 13.78 -17.47 8.32
C ARG A 103 15.24 -17.92 8.18
N ASP A 104 15.70 -18.18 6.96
CA ASP A 104 17.09 -18.59 6.70
C ASP A 104 18.11 -17.52 7.12
N LYS A 105 17.84 -16.24 6.81
CA LYS A 105 18.72 -15.13 7.23
C LYS A 105 18.78 -14.98 8.75
N GLN A 106 17.66 -15.20 9.44
CA GLN A 106 17.63 -15.16 10.90
C GLN A 106 18.43 -16.31 11.52
N HIS A 107 18.38 -17.50 10.94
CA HIS A 107 19.21 -18.64 11.37
C HIS A 107 20.70 -18.40 11.09
N ALA A 108 21.06 -17.86 9.91
CA ALA A 108 22.44 -17.58 9.54
C ALA A 108 23.11 -16.53 10.46
N ARG A 109 22.36 -15.55 10.98
CA ARG A 109 22.89 -14.56 11.92
C ARG A 109 23.12 -15.12 13.33
N ARG A 110 22.56 -16.28 13.65
CA ARG A 110 22.66 -16.94 14.95
C ARG A 110 23.67 -18.08 14.98
N VAL A 111 24.73 -18.01 14.16
CA VAL A 111 25.93 -18.81 14.42
C VAL A 111 26.70 -18.13 15.55
N GLN A 112 26.21 -18.33 16.77
CA GLN A 112 26.97 -18.07 17.97
C GLN A 112 28.10 -19.09 17.95
N LEU A 113 29.30 -18.67 17.56
CA LEU A 113 30.51 -19.46 17.71
C LEU A 113 30.72 -19.65 19.21
N GLU A 114 30.09 -20.67 19.78
CA GLU A 114 30.47 -21.21 21.07
C GLU A 114 31.85 -21.85 20.88
N MET A 115 32.89 -21.02 20.94
CA MET A 115 34.25 -21.54 21.04
C MET A 115 34.34 -22.22 22.40
N PRO A 116 34.52 -23.56 22.46
CA PRO A 116 34.77 -24.21 23.73
C PRO A 116 36.09 -23.66 24.25
N LEU A 117 36.02 -22.90 25.33
CA LEU A 117 37.16 -22.33 26.06
C LEU A 117 37.94 -23.43 26.82
N TYR A 118 38.01 -24.63 26.26
CA TYR A 118 38.49 -25.82 26.95
C TYR A 118 39.56 -26.55 26.14
N GLN A 119 40.77 -25.99 26.15
CA GLN A 119 41.98 -26.79 26.09
C GLN A 119 42.99 -26.30 27.14
N PRO A 120 42.77 -26.57 28.44
CA PRO A 120 43.75 -26.27 29.48
C PRO A 120 44.96 -27.23 29.49
N SER A 121 45.11 -28.11 28.49
CA SER A 121 46.21 -29.09 28.43
C SER A 121 47.59 -28.43 28.46
N LEU A 122 47.75 -27.29 27.78
CA LEU A 122 49.01 -26.53 27.80
C LEU A 122 49.29 -25.90 29.17
N PHE A 123 48.26 -25.33 29.82
CA PHE A 123 48.37 -24.79 31.17
C PHE A 123 48.71 -25.89 32.19
N TRP A 124 48.12 -27.07 32.04
CA TRP A 124 48.40 -28.23 32.88
C TRP A 124 49.85 -28.71 32.72
N LEU A 125 50.33 -28.81 31.49
CA LEU A 125 51.73 -29.15 31.21
C LEU A 125 52.70 -28.12 31.79
N LEU A 126 52.40 -26.82 31.66
CA LEU A 126 53.23 -25.76 32.22
C LEU A 126 53.26 -25.84 33.76
N PHE A 127 52.11 -26.06 34.40
CA PHE A 127 52.03 -26.24 35.85
C PHE A 127 52.89 -27.41 36.35
N VAL A 128 52.78 -28.57 35.69
CA VAL A 128 53.61 -29.75 36.01
C VAL A 128 55.09 -29.48 35.74
N ALA A 129 55.42 -28.80 34.64
CA ALA A 129 56.81 -28.45 34.30
C ALA A 129 57.44 -27.54 35.36
N VAL A 130 56.70 -26.54 35.88
CA VAL A 130 57.19 -25.68 36.96
C VAL A 130 57.41 -26.49 38.23
N LEU A 131 56.44 -27.33 38.62
CA LEU A 131 56.52 -28.13 39.83
C LEU A 131 57.68 -29.15 39.79
N THR A 132 57.87 -29.80 38.64
CA THR A 132 58.97 -30.74 38.41
C THR A 132 60.31 -30.03 38.34
N THR A 133 60.39 -28.87 37.70
CA THR A 133 61.61 -28.04 37.67
C THR A 133 61.99 -27.60 39.08
N GLU A 134 61.03 -27.13 39.88
CA GLU A 134 61.26 -26.76 41.27
C GLU A 134 61.76 -27.96 42.08
N TRP A 135 61.11 -29.13 41.94
CA TRP A 135 61.52 -30.34 42.65
C TRP A 135 62.95 -30.78 42.28
N ILE A 136 63.30 -30.75 40.99
CA ILE A 136 64.65 -31.07 40.51
C ILE A 136 65.66 -30.07 41.06
N LEU A 137 65.33 -28.78 41.05
CA LEU A 137 66.20 -27.72 41.55
C LEU A 137 66.44 -27.89 43.06
N ARG A 138 65.38 -28.17 43.83
CA ARG A 138 65.46 -28.45 45.27
C ARG A 138 66.29 -29.71 45.55
N ARG A 139 66.12 -30.77 44.75
CA ARG A 139 66.88 -32.02 44.88
C ARG A 139 68.36 -31.82 44.56
N ARG A 140 68.69 -31.02 43.56
CA ARG A 140 70.06 -30.80 43.09
C ARG A 140 70.85 -29.82 43.98
N TYR A 141 70.21 -28.79 44.51
CA TYR A 141 70.88 -27.75 45.27
C TYR A 141 70.87 -27.94 46.80
N ARG A 142 70.25 -29.01 47.33
CA ARG A 142 70.14 -29.28 48.80
C ARG A 142 69.77 -28.03 49.61
N LEU A 143 68.91 -27.18 49.06
CA LEU A 143 68.35 -26.06 49.81
C LEU A 143 67.28 -26.64 50.74
N ARG A 144 67.56 -26.57 52.04
CA ARG A 144 66.60 -26.89 53.11
C ARG A 144 65.54 -25.81 53.18
#